data_AF-A0A1Y2PEH3-F1
#
_entry.id   AF-A0A1Y2PEH3-F1
#
_cell.length_a   1.000
_cell.length_b   1.000
_cell.length_c   1.000
_cell.angle_alpha   90.00
_cell.angle_beta   90.00
_cell.angle_gamma   90.00
#
_symmetry.space_group_name_H-M   'P 1'
#
loop_
_entity.id
_entity.type
_entity.pdbx_description
1 polymer ?
#
loop_
_entity_poly.entity_id
_entity_poly.type
_entity_poly.pdbx_seq_one_letter_code
_entity_poly.pdbx_strand_id
1 'polypeptide(L)'
;MIKKILILISALFILSSCKSNLEVLSAKKKIVYPGLANQKPYTKFVIEIKAKNPVIAKIDSIVLVENNKCYKVDFLLSSKTSATFLKEVSKSGNYSIEALLKEGKYKELNNCSNAENGKLTIFYKINNENKKLEVDSFTTEKEFKR
;
A
#
# COMPACT_ATOMS: atom_id res chain seq x y z
N MET A 1 26.80 -35.95 -38.66
CA MET A 1 27.33 -35.50 -37.35
C MET A 1 26.59 -34.25 -36.95
N ILE A 2 25.77 -34.36 -35.91
CA ILE A 2 24.78 -33.37 -35.47
C ILE A 2 25.53 -32.15 -34.91
N LYS A 3 25.66 -31.07 -35.68
CA LYS A 3 26.10 -29.73 -35.21
C LYS A 3 24.95 -29.09 -34.42
N LYS A 4 24.61 -29.68 -33.28
CA LYS A 4 23.80 -29.03 -32.25
C LYS A 4 24.76 -28.46 -31.22
N ILE A 5 24.28 -27.43 -30.52
CA ILE A 5 24.84 -26.85 -29.29
C ILE A 5 25.92 -25.80 -29.55
N LEU A 6 25.53 -24.61 -30.02
CA LEU A 6 26.30 -23.40 -29.74
C LEU A 6 25.44 -22.13 -29.57
N ILE A 7 24.15 -22.29 -29.29
CA ILE A 7 23.23 -21.16 -29.07
C ILE A 7 22.31 -21.52 -27.91
N LEU A 8 22.85 -21.64 -26.69
CA LEU A 8 22.01 -21.84 -25.49
C LEU A 8 22.56 -21.18 -24.22
N ILE A 9 23.50 -20.23 -24.34
CA ILE A 9 24.13 -19.58 -23.18
C ILE A 9 23.89 -18.05 -23.16
N SER A 10 23.48 -17.44 -24.27
CA SER A 10 23.13 -16.00 -24.32
C SER A 10 21.72 -15.67 -23.81
N ALA A 11 20.95 -16.69 -23.40
CA ALA A 11 19.59 -16.53 -22.87
C ALA A 11 19.51 -16.65 -21.34
N LEU A 12 20.62 -16.47 -20.61
CA LEU A 12 20.52 -15.97 -19.23
C LEU A 12 20.08 -14.50 -19.31
N PHE A 13 18.79 -14.35 -19.63
CA PHE A 13 18.03 -13.17 -19.28
C PHE A 13 18.37 -12.84 -17.84
N ILE A 14 19.06 -11.72 -17.71
CA ILE A 14 19.29 -11.01 -16.47
C ILE A 14 17.90 -10.69 -15.94
N LEU A 15 17.32 -11.63 -15.18
CA LEU A 15 16.22 -11.37 -14.28
C LEU A 15 16.81 -10.51 -13.17
N SER A 16 17.11 -9.25 -13.50
CA SER A 16 17.15 -8.17 -12.53
C SER A 16 15.73 -8.02 -12.02
N SER A 17 15.34 -8.95 -11.14
CA SER A 17 14.21 -8.77 -10.25
C SER A 17 14.51 -7.47 -9.53
N CYS A 18 13.83 -6.41 -9.95
CA CYS A 18 13.85 -5.13 -9.28
C CYS A 18 13.27 -5.39 -7.89
N LYS A 19 14.14 -5.71 -6.92
CA LYS A 19 13.73 -5.99 -5.55
C LYS A 19 13.06 -4.73 -5.02
N SER A 20 11.74 -4.76 -4.89
CA SER A 20 11.02 -3.66 -4.23
C SER A 20 11.50 -3.56 -2.79
N ASN A 21 11.84 -2.34 -2.35
CA ASN A 21 12.29 -2.10 -0.98
C ASN A 21 11.17 -2.28 0.04
N LEU A 22 9.92 -2.15 -0.41
CA LEU A 22 8.70 -2.40 0.36
C LEU A 22 7.94 -3.59 -0.22
N GLU A 23 7.53 -4.51 0.65
CA GLU A 23 6.75 -5.70 0.31
C GLU A 23 5.47 -5.72 1.13
N VAL A 24 4.33 -5.99 0.51
CA VAL A 24 3.05 -6.17 1.23
C VAL A 24 3.05 -7.54 1.89
N LEU A 25 2.85 -7.58 3.20
CA LEU A 25 2.68 -8.80 3.98
C LEU A 25 1.21 -9.19 4.11
N SER A 26 0.35 -8.20 4.34
CA SER A 26 -1.10 -8.41 4.42
C SER A 26 -1.85 -7.10 4.16
N ALA A 27 -3.10 -7.22 3.73
CA ALA A 27 -3.98 -6.10 3.51
C ALA A 27 -5.39 -6.44 4.03
N LYS A 28 -5.94 -5.54 4.85
CA LYS A 28 -7.26 -5.72 5.47
C LYS A 28 -8.14 -4.52 5.18
N LYS A 29 -9.38 -4.77 4.79
CA LYS A 29 -10.46 -3.78 4.72
C LYS A 29 -11.33 -3.94 5.96
N LYS A 30 -11.33 -2.94 6.84
CA LYS A 30 -12.13 -2.94 8.06
C LYS A 30 -13.31 -2.00 7.93
N ILE A 31 -14.52 -2.50 8.15
CA ILE A 31 -15.71 -1.68 8.33
C ILE A 31 -15.81 -1.37 9.83
N VAL A 32 -15.57 -0.11 10.19
CA VAL A 32 -15.53 0.33 11.58
C VAL A 32 -16.88 0.92 11.97
N TYR A 33 -17.52 0.31 12.97
CA TYR A 33 -18.72 0.80 13.63
C TYR A 33 -18.31 1.58 14.88
N PRO A 34 -18.43 2.92 14.89
CA PRO A 34 -18.08 3.74 16.04
C PRO A 34 -19.07 3.49 17.20
N GLY A 35 -18.60 3.58 18.45
CA GLY A 35 -19.44 3.37 19.64
C GLY A 35 -20.41 4.52 19.93
N LEU A 36 -20.20 5.69 19.30
CA LEU A 36 -21.08 6.85 19.43
C LEU A 36 -22.21 6.77 18.40
N ALA A 37 -23.47 6.78 18.86
CA ALA A 37 -24.67 6.60 18.04
C ALA A 37 -24.78 7.58 16.86
N ASN A 38 -24.24 8.79 16.99
CA ASN A 38 -24.31 9.83 15.95
C ASN A 38 -23.19 9.72 14.91
N GLN A 39 -22.23 8.81 15.07
CA GLN A 39 -21.16 8.63 14.10
C GLN A 39 -21.52 7.54 13.09
N LYS A 40 -21.37 7.86 11.81
CA LYS A 40 -21.57 6.89 10.73
C LYS A 40 -20.42 5.87 10.70
N PRO A 41 -20.69 4.60 10.35
CA PRO A 41 -19.65 3.63 10.04
C PRO A 41 -18.72 4.15 8.95
N TYR A 42 -17.45 3.78 9.02
CA TYR A 42 -16.45 4.19 8.04
C TYR A 42 -15.51 3.03 7.70
N THR A 43 -14.80 3.15 6.58
CA THR A 43 -13.87 2.11 6.12
C THR A 43 -12.44 2.49 6.47
N LYS A 44 -11.69 1.55 7.02
CA LYS A 44 -10.26 1.66 7.30
C LYS A 44 -9.52 0.54 6.59
N PHE A 45 -8.49 0.89 5.83
CA PHE A 45 -7.58 -0.07 5.22
C PHE A 45 -6.33 -0.19 6.09
N VAL A 46 -5.92 -1.40 6.41
CA VAL A 46 -4.72 -1.69 7.20
C VAL A 46 -3.78 -2.53 6.35
N ILE A 47 -2.66 -1.94 5.95
CA ILE A 47 -1.65 -2.59 5.11
C ILE A 47 -0.40 -2.84 5.95
N GLU A 48 -0.06 -4.10 6.14
CA GLU A 48 1.20 -4.49 6.75
C GLU A 48 2.25 -4.61 5.66
N ILE A 49 3.35 -3.88 5.80
CA ILE A 49 4.47 -3.90 4.85
C ILE A 49 5.78 -4.28 5.54
N LYS A 50 6.68 -4.90 4.79
CA LYS A 50 8.06 -5.19 5.19
C LYS A 50 9.04 -4.33 4.40
N ALA A 51 9.87 -3.59 5.10
CA ALA A 51 11.03 -2.91 4.54
C ALA A 51 12.24 -3.85 4.58
N LYS A 52 12.76 -4.26 3.42
CA LYS A 52 13.84 -5.26 3.32
C LYS A 52 15.23 -4.69 3.60
N ASN A 53 15.47 -3.44 3.19
CA ASN A 53 16.75 -2.76 3.34
C ASN A 53 16.56 -1.44 4.10
N PRO A 54 17.57 -0.95 4.85
CA PRO A 54 17.53 0.37 5.46
C PRO A 54 17.60 1.42 4.35
N VAL A 55 16.45 1.89 3.93
CA VAL A 55 16.29 2.95 2.94
C VAL A 55 15.17 3.85 3.42
N ILE A 56 15.42 5.15 3.42
CA ILE A 56 14.42 6.15 3.80
C ILE A 56 13.35 6.17 2.70
N ALA A 57 12.20 5.58 2.99
CA ALA A 57 11.02 5.58 2.15
C ALA A 57 9.98 6.52 2.74
N LYS A 58 9.78 7.66 2.07
CA LYS A 58 8.76 8.65 2.45
C LYS A 58 7.47 8.36 1.71
N ILE A 59 6.39 8.15 2.44
CA ILE A 59 5.05 7.99 1.84
C ILE A 59 4.52 9.38 1.50
N ASP A 60 4.23 9.61 0.23
CA ASP A 60 3.76 10.90 -0.27
C ASP A 60 2.23 10.98 -0.26
N SER A 61 1.56 9.93 -0.72
CA SER A 61 0.10 9.86 -0.72
C SER A 61 -0.42 8.44 -0.88
N ILE A 62 -1.67 8.24 -0.48
CA ILE A 62 -2.41 7.02 -0.73
C ILE A 62 -3.66 7.37 -1.50
N VAL A 63 -3.90 6.64 -2.59
CA VAL A 63 -5.08 6.77 -3.44
C VAL A 63 -5.85 5.46 -3.43
N LEU A 64 -7.14 5.54 -3.11
CA LEU A 64 -8.07 4.43 -3.14
C LEU A 64 -9.04 4.61 -4.29
N VAL A 65 -9.33 3.53 -5.00
CA VAL A 65 -10.41 3.45 -5.99
C VAL A 65 -11.56 2.67 -5.35
N GLU A 66 -12.70 3.32 -5.11
CA GLU A 66 -13.89 2.66 -4.59
C GLU A 66 -15.14 3.22 -5.26
N ASN A 67 -16.03 2.34 -5.72
CA ASN A 67 -17.21 2.66 -6.50
C ASN A 67 -16.89 3.52 -7.74
N ASN A 68 -15.81 3.16 -8.46
CA ASN A 68 -15.28 3.89 -9.63
C ASN A 68 -14.90 5.35 -9.36
N LYS A 69 -14.76 5.73 -8.09
CA LYS A 69 -14.27 7.04 -7.66
C LYS A 69 -12.90 6.91 -7.03
N CYS A 70 -12.10 7.95 -7.16
CA CYS A 70 -10.78 8.01 -6.55
C CYS A 70 -10.74 8.94 -5.36
N TYR A 71 -10.15 8.45 -4.28
CA TYR A 71 -10.03 9.16 -3.03
C TYR A 71 -8.56 9.24 -2.65
N LYS A 72 -8.02 10.45 -2.54
CA LYS A 72 -6.80 10.67 -1.79
C LYS A 72 -7.16 10.65 -0.31
N VAL A 73 -6.65 9.67 0.42
CA VAL A 73 -7.00 9.43 1.83
C VAL A 73 -5.88 9.84 2.76
N ASP A 74 -6.25 10.33 3.94
CA ASP A 74 -5.31 10.49 5.04
C ASP A 74 -4.80 9.12 5.49
N PHE A 75 -3.55 9.08 5.93
CA PHE A 75 -2.92 7.85 6.40
C PHE A 75 -2.07 8.07 7.64
N LEU A 76 -1.91 6.99 8.39
CA LEU A 76 -1.02 6.87 9.54
C LEU A 76 -0.04 5.75 9.28
N LEU A 77 1.25 6.02 9.48
CA LEU A 77 2.32 5.03 9.39
C LEU A 77 2.83 4.74 10.79
N SER A 78 2.98 3.47 11.16
CA SER A 78 3.61 3.06 12.41
C SER A 78 4.57 1.90 12.20
N SER A 79 5.60 1.79 13.04
CA SER A 79 6.41 0.58 13.13
C SER A 79 5.70 -0.41 14.04
N LYS A 80 5.75 -1.71 13.74
CA LYS A 80 5.17 -2.75 14.62
C LYS A 80 5.77 -2.74 16.03
N THR A 81 6.99 -2.22 16.19
CA THR A 81 7.69 -2.11 17.48
C THR A 81 7.52 -0.76 18.18
N SER A 82 6.78 0.20 17.60
CA SER A 82 6.61 1.54 18.17
C SER A 82 5.14 1.94 18.23
N ALA A 83 4.73 2.54 19.34
CA ALA A 83 3.40 3.11 19.50
C ALA A 83 3.24 4.50 18.86
N THR A 84 4.28 5.01 18.19
CA THR A 84 4.28 6.37 17.60
C THR A 84 4.05 6.33 16.09
N PHE A 85 3.41 7.39 15.59
CA PHE A 85 3.27 7.58 14.15
C PHE A 85 4.56 8.15 13.55
N LEU A 86 4.91 7.62 12.39
CA LEU A 86 6.13 7.95 11.67
C LEU A 86 5.79 8.78 10.43
N LYS A 87 6.74 9.62 10.02
CA LYS A 87 6.67 10.37 8.76
C LYS A 87 7.21 9.57 7.57
N GLU A 88 8.05 8.57 7.85
CA GLU A 88 8.77 7.78 6.86
C GLU A 88 9.19 6.43 7.44
N VAL A 89 9.44 5.48 6.54
CA VAL A 89 10.08 4.20 6.84
C VAL A 89 11.59 4.43 6.75
N SER A 90 12.32 4.36 7.87
CA SER A 90 13.75 4.68 7.93
C SER A 90 14.66 3.49 8.25
N LYS A 91 14.07 2.36 8.66
CA LYS A 91 14.80 1.13 9.04
C LYS A 91 14.15 -0.09 8.40
N SER A 92 14.92 -1.15 8.23
CA SER A 92 14.35 -2.46 7.90
C SER A 92 13.42 -2.94 9.01
N GLY A 93 12.31 -3.57 8.66
CA GLY A 93 11.33 -4.06 9.63
C GLY A 93 9.91 -4.10 9.09
N ASN A 94 8.97 -4.38 9.99
CA ASN A 94 7.55 -4.45 9.66
C ASN A 94 6.85 -3.16 10.10
N TYR A 95 6.01 -2.63 9.21
CA TYR A 95 5.27 -1.40 9.41
C TYR A 95 3.81 -1.61 9.08
N SER A 96 2.95 -0.81 9.70
CA SER A 96 1.53 -0.75 9.42
C SER A 96 1.18 0.60 8.83
N ILE A 97 0.40 0.59 7.76
CA ILE A 97 -0.20 1.77 7.16
C ILE A 97 -1.71 1.67 7.36
N GLU A 98 -2.28 2.61 8.11
CA GLU A 98 -3.72 2.77 8.24
C GLU A 98 -4.20 3.91 7.33
N ALA A 99 -5.05 3.60 6.36
CA ALA A 99 -5.66 4.58 5.46
C ALA A 99 -7.17 4.67 5.72
N LEU A 100 -7.71 5.86 5.92
CA LEU A 100 -9.09 6.05 6.36
C LEU A 100 -9.97 6.63 5.25
N LEU A 101 -10.98 5.87 4.82
CA LEU A 101 -12.09 6.40 4.04
C LEU A 101 -13.22 6.79 5.01
N LYS A 102 -13.05 7.96 5.63
CA LYS A 102 -14.01 8.59 6.55
C LYS A 102 -14.34 9.99 6.06
N GLU A 103 -15.60 10.39 6.14
CA GLU A 103 -16.05 11.74 5.78
C GLU A 103 -15.17 12.82 6.45
N GLY A 104 -14.69 13.78 5.68
CA GLY A 104 -13.74 14.82 6.12
C GLY A 104 -12.27 14.38 6.24
N LYS A 105 -11.93 13.12 5.92
CA LYS A 105 -10.56 12.56 5.93
C LYS A 105 -10.08 12.08 4.57
N TYR A 106 -10.79 12.45 3.50
CA TYR A 106 -10.40 12.17 2.13
C TYR A 106 -10.73 13.35 1.22
N LYS A 107 -10.06 13.38 0.07
CA LYS A 107 -10.37 14.27 -1.05
C LYS A 107 -10.68 13.43 -2.29
N GLU A 108 -11.86 13.63 -2.88
CA GLU A 108 -12.19 13.03 -4.17
C GLU A 108 -11.31 13.64 -5.28
N LEU A 109 -10.77 12.80 -6.15
CA LEU A 109 -9.91 13.20 -7.26
C LEU A 109 -10.71 13.15 -8.57
N ASN A 110 -10.64 14.23 -9.35
CA ASN A 110 -11.19 14.26 -10.70
C ASN A 110 -10.24 13.49 -11.63
N ASN A 111 -10.76 12.57 -12.43
CA ASN A 111 -10.06 11.69 -13.40
C ASN A 111 -9.47 10.39 -12.84
N CYS A 112 -10.33 9.39 -12.65
CA CYS A 112 -9.93 8.00 -12.50
C CYS A 112 -10.56 7.07 -13.55
N SER A 113 -10.83 7.60 -14.74
CA SER A 113 -11.72 6.98 -15.75
C SER A 113 -11.33 5.59 -16.26
N ASN A 114 -10.23 4.99 -15.79
CA ASN A 114 -9.82 3.62 -16.11
C ASN A 114 -9.22 2.87 -14.89
N ALA A 115 -9.49 3.35 -13.67
CA ALA A 115 -8.91 2.76 -12.46
C ALA A 115 -9.74 1.55 -12.00
N GLU A 116 -9.05 0.45 -11.69
CA GLU A 116 -9.69 -0.78 -11.22
C GLU A 116 -10.32 -0.58 -9.83
N ASN A 117 -11.60 -0.89 -9.69
CA ASN A 117 -12.33 -0.74 -8.44
C ASN A 117 -11.75 -1.65 -7.35
N GLY A 118 -11.67 -1.14 -6.12
CA GLY A 118 -11.09 -1.88 -4.99
C GLY A 118 -9.57 -1.78 -4.89
N LYS A 119 -8.91 -1.05 -5.79
CA LYS A 119 -7.45 -0.86 -5.77
C LYS A 119 -7.03 0.26 -4.82
N LEU A 120 -6.00 0.01 -4.01
CA LEU A 120 -5.30 1.01 -3.22
C LEU A 120 -3.87 1.14 -3.72
N THR A 121 -3.42 2.36 -3.98
CA THR A 121 -2.06 2.67 -4.42
C THR A 121 -1.37 3.57 -3.42
N ILE A 122 -0.24 3.11 -2.88
CA ILE A 122 0.64 3.87 -2.01
C ILE A 122 1.75 4.45 -2.87
N PHE A 123 1.77 5.78 -3.00
CA PHE A 123 2.84 6.52 -3.67
C PHE A 123 3.90 6.89 -2.64
N TYR A 124 5.14 6.53 -2.91
CA TYR A 124 6.26 6.78 -2.00
C TYR A 124 7.52 7.14 -2.77
N LYS A 125 8.49 7.74 -2.07
CA LYS A 125 9.78 8.13 -2.62
C LYS A 125 10.91 7.40 -1.93
N ILE A 126 11.87 6.98 -2.74
CA ILE A 126 13.17 6.45 -2.30
C ILE A 126 14.23 7.16 -3.13
N ASN A 127 15.18 7.82 -2.47
CA ASN A 127 16.26 8.55 -3.15
C ASN A 127 15.73 9.54 -4.22
N ASN A 128 14.66 10.26 -3.91
CA ASN A 128 13.91 11.15 -4.82
C ASN A 128 13.24 10.48 -6.03
N GLU A 129 13.34 9.16 -6.19
CA GLU A 129 12.60 8.43 -7.20
C GLU A 129 11.18 8.11 -6.73
N ASN A 130 10.20 8.44 -7.56
CA ASN A 130 8.81 8.07 -7.33
C ASN A 130 8.64 6.56 -7.53
N LYS A 131 8.03 5.91 -6.55
CA LYS A 131 7.66 4.50 -6.58
C LYS A 131 6.18 4.37 -6.19
N LYS A 132 5.59 3.25 -6.57
CA LYS A 132 4.22 2.89 -6.20
C LYS A 132 4.17 1.46 -5.67
N LEU A 133 3.30 1.25 -4.70
CA LEU A 133 2.93 -0.07 -4.19
C LEU A 133 1.43 -0.22 -4.36
N GLU A 134 1.01 -1.21 -5.13
CA GLU A 134 -0.40 -1.44 -5.44
C GLU A 134 -0.91 -2.62 -4.59
N VAL A 135 -2.13 -2.47 -4.09
CA VAL A 135 -2.85 -3.47 -3.29
C VAL A 135 -4.26 -3.56 -3.83
N ASP A 136 -4.62 -4.73 -4.34
CA ASP A 136 -5.91 -5.01 -5.00
C ASP A 136 -6.74 -6.06 -4.24
N SER A 137 -6.10 -6.87 -3.40
CA SER A 137 -6.75 -7.92 -2.61
C SER A 137 -6.77 -7.58 -1.12
N PHE A 138 -7.95 -7.69 -0.51
CA PHE A 138 -8.19 -7.36 0.90
C PHE A 138 -9.02 -8.42 1.59
N THR A 139 -8.57 -8.85 2.78
CA THR A 139 -9.45 -9.56 3.71
C THR A 139 -10.40 -8.57 4.37
N THR A 140 -11.70 -8.85 4.33
CA THR A 140 -12.71 -7.96 4.92
C THR A 140 -13.06 -8.36 6.34
N GLU A 141 -13.06 -7.40 7.26
CA GLU A 141 -13.38 -7.58 8.68
C GLU A 141 -14.35 -6.49 9.16
N LYS A 142 -15.16 -6.80 10.18
CA LYS A 142 -15.97 -5.80 10.90
C LYS A 142 -15.29 -5.49 12.22
N GLU A 143 -15.17 -4.20 12.56
CA GLU A 143 -14.60 -3.72 13.82
C GLU A 143 -15.65 -2.89 14.56
N PHE A 144 -16.00 -3.30 15.78
CA PHE A 144 -16.94 -2.56 16.63
C PHE A 144 -16.15 -1.85 17.73
N LYS A 145 -16.19 -0.51 17.75
CA LYS A 145 -15.64 0.27 18.85
C LYS A 145 -16.64 0.28 20.00
N ARG A 146 -16.15 0.03 21.21
CA ARG A 146 -16.91 0.17 22.46
C ARG A 146 -16.81 1.60 22.97
#